data_AF-A0A8S3H8W0-F1
#
_entry.id   AF-A0A8S3H8W0-F1
#
_cell.length_a   1.000
_cell.length_b   1.000
_cell.length_c   1.000
_cell.angle_alpha   90.00
_cell.angle_beta   90.00
_cell.angle_gamma   90.00
#
_symmetry.space_group_name_H-M   'P 1'
#
loop_
_entity.id
_entity.type
_entity.pdbx_description
1 polymer ?
#
loop_
_entity_poly.entity_id
_entity_poly.type
_entity_poly.pdbx_seq_one_letter_code
_entity_poly.pdbx_strand_id
1 'polypeptide(L)' 'TGIYDPYCDDPRLAIQKLALCTNTDTLIAAGTAGQVLAFQFTAEPTDVNLPVR' A
#
# COMPACT_ATOMS: atom_id res chain seq x y z
N THR A 1 22.04 5.25 9.28
CA THR A 1 21.83 6.14 8.11
C THR A 1 20.40 6.65 8.17
N GLY A 2 20.20 7.95 7.93
CA GLY A 2 18.95 8.64 8.29
C GLY A 2 17.78 8.32 7.35
N ILE A 3 16.64 7.93 7.92
CA ILE A 3 15.35 7.67 7.25
C ILE A 3 14.26 8.61 7.80
N TYR A 4 14.63 9.48 8.74
CA TYR A 4 13.72 10.45 9.31
C TYR A 4 13.44 11.56 8.30
N ASP A 5 12.16 11.72 7.97
CA ASP A 5 11.65 12.84 7.20
C ASP A 5 10.83 13.76 8.13
N PRO A 6 11.25 15.02 8.35
CA PRO A 6 10.47 15.97 9.14
C PRO A 6 9.24 16.52 8.40
N TYR A 7 9.13 16.29 7.09
CA TYR A 7 8.05 16.81 6.26
C TYR A 7 6.99 15.74 6.01
N CYS A 8 5.74 16.17 5.82
CA CYS A 8 4.63 15.29 5.50
C CYS A 8 4.13 15.65 4.08
N ASP A 9 4.36 14.77 3.11
CA ASP A 9 4.12 15.03 1.68
C ASP A 9 2.64 15.27 1.33
N ASP A 10 1.80 14.23 1.40
CA ASP A 10 0.37 14.32 1.10
C ASP A 10 -0.43 13.52 2.15
N PRO A 11 -1.23 14.18 3.00
CA PRO A 11 -2.02 13.50 4.03
C PRO A 11 -3.05 12.52 3.44
N ARG A 12 -3.40 12.65 2.16
CA ARG A 12 -4.32 11.72 1.48
C ARG A 12 -3.73 10.32 1.32
N LEU A 13 -2.41 10.18 1.30
CA LEU A 13 -1.71 8.91 1.20
C LEU A 13 -1.57 8.18 2.54
N ALA A 14 -1.92 8.84 3.65
CA ALA A 14 -1.86 8.21 4.97
C ALA A 14 -2.79 6.99 5.04
N ILE A 15 -2.25 5.88 5.57
CA ILE A 15 -2.99 4.63 5.80
C ILE A 15 -3.86 4.77 7.05
N GLN A 16 -5.13 4.41 6.92
CA GLN A 16 -6.13 4.43 7.99
C GLN A 16 -6.43 3.04 8.56
N LYS A 17 -6.40 2.00 7.72
CA LYS A 17 -6.66 0.61 8.14
C LYS A 17 -5.77 -0.37 7.39
N LEU A 18 -5.38 -1.44 8.08
CA LEU A 18 -4.66 -2.58 7.53
C LEU A 18 -5.33 -3.88 7.97
N ALA A 19 -5.45 -4.84 7.05
CA ALA A 19 -5.91 -6.18 7.34
C ALA A 19 -5.07 -7.19 6.55
N LEU A 20 -4.46 -8.15 7.24
CA LEU A 20 -3.67 -9.22 6.65
C LEU A 20 -4.36 -10.56 6.90
N CYS A 21 -4.59 -11.32 5.83
CA CYS A 21 -5.00 -12.72 5.91
C CYS A 21 -3.78 -13.61 5.65
N THR A 22 -3.32 -14.33 6.68
CA THR A 22 -2.17 -15.25 6.58
C THR A 22 -2.48 -16.55 5.87
N ASN A 23 -3.77 -16.86 5.68
CA ASN A 23 -4.17 -18.10 5.01
C ASN A 23 -4.19 -17.94 3.49
N THR A 24 -4.38 -16.71 3.01
CA THR A 24 -4.46 -16.39 1.58
C THR A 24 -3.34 -15.47 1.13
N ASP A 25 -2.44 -15.07 2.04
CA ASP A 25 -1.39 -14.09 1.81
C ASP A 25 -1.91 -12.83 1.10
N THR A 26 -3.02 -12.29 1.61
CA THR A 26 -3.67 -11.10 1.07
C THR A 26 -3.58 -9.96 2.09
N LEU A 27 -3.08 -8.81 1.64
CA LEU A 27 -3.00 -7.59 2.43
C LEU A 27 -3.97 -6.55 1.86
N ILE A 28 -4.86 -6.03 2.70
CA ILE A 28 -5.72 -4.90 2.37
C ILE A 28 -5.22 -3.66 3.10
N ALA A 29 -5.01 -2.57 2.37
CA ALA A 29 -4.66 -1.26 2.91
C ALA A 29 -5.70 -0.22 2.49
N ALA A 30 -6.30 0.47 3.46
CA ALA A 30 -7.24 1.55 3.23
C ALA A 30 -6.60 2.89 3.58
N GLY A 31 -6.65 3.85 2.67
CA GLY A 31 -6.08 5.18 2.82
C GLY A 31 -7.10 6.25 3.19
N THR A 32 -6.59 7.45 3.48
CA THR A 32 -7.39 8.59 3.98
C THR A 32 -8.32 9.17 2.93
N ALA A 33 -7.94 9.17 1.65
CA ALA A 33 -8.78 9.65 0.56
C ALA A 33 -9.80 8.60 0.07
N GLY A 34 -10.05 7.54 0.84
CA GLY A 34 -11.00 6.49 0.51
C GLY A 34 -10.47 5.43 -0.46
N GLN A 35 -9.19 5.49 -0.82
CA GLN A 35 -8.55 4.45 -1.62
C GLN A 35 -8.45 3.15 -0.82
N VAL A 36 -8.76 2.01 -1.46
CA VAL A 36 -8.59 0.67 -0.88
C VAL A 36 -7.77 -0.16 -1.86
N LEU A 37 -6.60 -0.62 -1.41
CA LEU A 37 -5.68 -1.41 -2.20
C LEU A 37 -5.66 -2.84 -1.66
N ALA A 38 -5.74 -3.81 -2.58
CA ALA A 38 -5.57 -5.21 -2.29
C ALA A 38 -4.25 -5.69 -2.89
N PHE A 39 -3.40 -6.28 -2.05
CA PHE A 39 -2.11 -6.82 -2.42
C PHE A 39 -2.10 -8.32 -2.20
N GLN A 40 -1.39 -9.02 -3.07
CA GLN A 40 -1.13 -10.45 -2.97
C GLN A 40 0.39 -10.63 -2.87
N PHE A 41 0.86 -11.43 -1.89
CA PHE A 41 2.28 -11.73 -1.81
C PHE A 41 2.70 -12.67 -2.95
N THR A 42 3.81 -12.34 -3.60
CA THR A 42 4.43 -13.15 -4.65
C THR A 42 5.92 -13.30 -4.35
N ALA A 43 6.51 -14.46 -4.64
CA ALA A 43 7.94 -14.67 -4.44
C ALA A 43 8.78 -13.96 -5.51
N GLU A 44 8.23 -13.81 -6.71
CA GLU A 44 8.88 -13.17 -7.85
C GLU A 44 8.40 -11.73 -7.99
N PRO A 45 9.30 -10.79 -8.33
CA PRO A 45 8.91 -9.43 -8.67
C PRO A 45 8.09 -9.46 -9.96
N THR A 46 6.96 -8.75 -9.95
CA THR A 46 6.08 -8.62 -11.11
C THR A 46 6.00 -7.17 -11.55
N ASP A 47 6.41 -6.90 -12.79
CA ASP A 47 6.20 -5.59 -13.41
C ASP A 47 4.76 -5.51 -13.89
N VAL A 48 3.97 -4.70 -13.19
CA VAL A 48 2.59 -4.43 -13.58
C VAL A 48 2.56 -3.12 -14.33
N ASN A 49 2.33 -3.16 -15.64
CA ASN A 49 2.06 -1.95 -16.41
C ASN A 49 0.67 -1.44 -16.02
N LEU A 50 0.63 -0.48 -15.11
CA LEU A 50 -0.61 0.15 -14.67
C LEU A 50 -1.06 1.13 -15.78
N PRO A 51 -2.22 0.92 -16.41
CA PRO A 51 -2.74 1.89 -17.36
C PRO A 51 -3.07 3.17 -16.60
N VAL A 52 -2.30 4.22 -16.84
CA VAL A 52 -2.63 5.57 -16.36
C VAL A 52 -3.83 6.04 -17.17
N ARG A 53 -5.01 6.03 -16.54
CA ARG A 53 -6.21 6.68 -17.07
C ARG A 53 -6.29 8.13 -16.60
#